data_AF-A0AAU5DJT4-F1
#
_entry.id   AF-A0AAU5DJT4-F1
#
_cell.length_a   1.000
_cell.length_b   1.000
_cell.length_c   1.000
_cell.angle_alpha   90.00
_cell.angle_beta   90.00
_cell.angle_gamma   90.00
#
_symmetry.space_group_name_H-M   'P 1'
#
loop_
_entity.id
_entity.type
_entity.pdbx_description
1 polymer ?
#
loop_
_entity_poly.entity_id
_entity_poly.type
_entity_poly.pdbx_seq_one_letter_code
_entity_poly.pdbx_strand_id
1 'polypeptide(L)'
;MNRPAPASPSQRAAAREMPLSVHQRSGLHAAAVHGEGHVPPCVPVPEVRQLAELGLVEAIATGVDARLGPLTRAPRYGITGAGRSRARREPLPRVLLVPCSMGKAAVPAAPAAEMYVGPYHVAARKAAAAAAADGSVQVLTLSAKFGLLRDEDRILHYDLRAGQSGTVSPHVLARQAHFLGVSAAQVTVFASRSYADLAATTWPTLEHPLKGLGIGQQLAFFADLYRPSRRSGIPRP
;
A
#
# COMPACT_ATOMS: atom_id res chain seq x y z
N MET A 1 7.91 -41.66 11.01
CA MET A 1 7.56 -40.66 9.99
C MET A 1 8.86 -40.14 9.38
N ASN A 2 9.15 -40.49 8.12
CA ASN A 2 10.35 -40.04 7.43
C ASN A 2 10.25 -38.55 7.12
N ARG A 3 11.16 -37.74 7.68
CA ARG A 3 11.33 -36.34 7.29
C ARG A 3 11.97 -36.35 5.89
N PRO A 4 11.37 -35.72 4.86
CA PRO A 4 11.95 -35.70 3.53
C PRO A 4 13.35 -35.08 3.58
N ALA A 5 14.26 -35.63 2.77
CA ALA A 5 15.63 -35.14 2.67
C ALA A 5 15.62 -33.65 2.23
N PRO A 6 16.53 -32.81 2.78
CA PRO A 6 16.60 -31.41 2.39
C PRO A 6 16.92 -31.28 0.90
N ALA A 7 16.20 -30.41 0.19
CA ALA A 7 16.40 -30.17 -1.23
C ALA A 7 17.85 -29.80 -1.56
N SER A 8 18.35 -30.27 -2.71
CA SER A 8 19.70 -29.96 -3.17
C SER A 8 19.88 -28.46 -3.47
N PRO A 9 21.11 -27.91 -3.49
CA PRO A 9 21.35 -26.52 -3.83
C PRO A 9 20.79 -26.11 -5.21
N SER A 10 20.83 -27.00 -6.20
CA SER A 10 20.27 -26.75 -7.54
C SER A 10 18.73 -26.73 -7.54
N GLN A 11 18.09 -27.60 -6.78
CA GLN A 11 16.63 -27.60 -6.59
C GLN A 11 16.16 -26.32 -5.88
N ARG A 12 16.93 -25.82 -4.90
CA ARG A 12 16.66 -24.54 -4.24
C ARG A 12 16.85 -23.34 -5.18
N ALA A 13 17.85 -23.38 -6.06
CA ALA A 13 18.05 -22.34 -7.06
C ALA A 13 16.90 -22.28 -8.07
N ALA A 14 16.43 -23.42 -8.57
CA ALA A 14 15.28 -23.50 -9.47
C ALA A 14 13.97 -23.05 -8.78
N ALA A 15 13.73 -23.48 -7.54
CA ALA A 15 12.54 -23.08 -6.78
C ALA A 15 12.48 -21.57 -6.52
N ARG A 16 13.64 -20.91 -6.33
CA ARG A 16 13.74 -19.44 -6.16
C ARG A 16 13.32 -18.63 -7.38
N GLU A 17 13.22 -19.28 -8.54
CA GLU A 17 12.77 -18.63 -9.78
C GLU A 17 11.27 -18.80 -10.04
N MET A 18 10.55 -19.52 -9.18
CA MET A 18 9.09 -19.63 -9.28
C MET A 18 8.42 -18.25 -9.15
N PRO A 19 7.30 -18.02 -9.88
CA PRO A 19 6.53 -16.80 -9.74
C PRO A 19 6.05 -16.61 -8.30
N LEU A 20 6.27 -15.40 -7.77
CA LEU A 20 5.77 -15.01 -6.47
C LEU A 20 4.36 -14.44 -6.57
N SER A 21 3.55 -14.68 -5.55
CA SER A 21 2.23 -14.04 -5.41
C SER A 21 2.38 -12.51 -5.30
N VAL A 22 1.27 -11.78 -5.46
CA VAL A 22 1.25 -10.34 -5.18
C VAL A 22 1.63 -10.03 -3.73
N HIS A 23 1.11 -10.79 -2.75
CA HIS A 23 1.42 -10.56 -1.34
C HIS A 23 2.89 -10.86 -1.00
N GLN A 24 3.47 -11.91 -1.59
CA GLN A 24 4.89 -12.24 -1.44
C GLN A 24 5.78 -11.13 -1.99
N ARG A 25 5.49 -10.64 -3.20
CA ARG A 25 6.25 -9.53 -3.82
C ARG A 25 6.16 -8.27 -2.97
N SER A 26 4.95 -7.84 -2.60
CA SER A 26 4.73 -6.69 -1.73
C SER A 26 5.46 -6.83 -0.39
N GLY A 27 5.41 -8.03 0.20
CA GLY A 27 6.13 -8.36 1.43
C GLY A 27 7.64 -8.20 1.31
N LEU A 28 8.25 -8.77 0.27
CA LEU A 28 9.69 -8.65 0.02
C LEU A 28 10.11 -7.20 -0.25
N HIS A 29 9.33 -6.45 -1.04
CA HIS A 29 9.61 -5.05 -1.31
C HIS A 29 9.55 -4.19 -0.04
N ALA A 30 8.50 -4.36 0.77
CA ALA A 30 8.36 -3.65 2.03
C ALA A 30 9.47 -4.01 3.04
N ALA A 31 9.88 -5.28 3.11
CA ALA A 31 10.99 -5.71 3.93
C ALA A 31 12.33 -5.17 3.44
N ALA A 32 12.54 -5.12 2.12
CA ALA A 32 13.79 -4.65 1.52
C ALA A 32 14.09 -3.17 1.84
N VAL A 33 13.07 -2.35 2.06
CA VAL A 33 13.22 -0.93 2.43
C VAL A 33 13.03 -0.66 3.94
N HIS A 34 12.65 -1.68 4.72
CA HIS A 34 12.59 -1.55 6.17
C HIS A 34 13.99 -1.55 6.78
N GLY A 35 14.26 -0.64 7.73
CA GLY A 35 15.60 -0.49 8.35
C GLY A 35 16.16 -1.80 8.90
N GLU A 36 15.35 -2.54 9.65
CA GLU A 36 15.69 -3.86 10.20
C GLU A 36 15.38 -5.05 9.26
N GLY A 37 14.90 -4.79 8.04
CA GLY A 37 14.56 -5.85 7.09
C GLY A 37 13.33 -6.71 7.44
N HIS A 38 12.45 -6.25 8.33
CA HIS A 38 11.31 -7.04 8.79
C HIS A 38 10.29 -7.29 7.68
N VAL A 39 9.72 -8.50 7.63
CA VAL A 39 8.60 -8.82 6.75
C VAL A 39 7.30 -8.27 7.35
N PRO A 40 6.47 -7.56 6.58
CA PRO A 40 5.28 -6.94 7.13
C PRO A 40 4.19 -7.97 7.48
N PRO A 41 3.34 -7.69 8.47
CA PRO A 41 2.32 -8.61 8.95
C PRO A 41 1.16 -8.84 7.97
N CYS A 42 1.03 -8.04 6.92
CA CYS A 42 0.01 -8.28 5.89
C CYS A 42 0.29 -9.51 5.02
N VAL A 43 1.51 -10.05 5.03
CA VAL A 43 1.83 -11.26 4.26
C VAL A 43 1.28 -12.47 5.02
N PRO A 44 0.39 -13.28 4.41
CA PRO A 44 -0.17 -14.44 5.08
C PRO A 44 0.90 -15.43 5.56
N VAL A 45 0.70 -16.03 6.74
CA VAL A 45 1.66 -16.97 7.34
C VAL A 45 2.08 -18.11 6.37
N PRO A 46 1.16 -18.74 5.61
CA PRO A 46 1.56 -19.76 4.64
C PRO A 46 2.52 -19.22 3.57
N GLU A 47 2.29 -18.00 3.10
CA GLU A 47 3.11 -17.37 2.05
C GLU A 47 4.49 -16.96 2.57
N VAL A 48 4.59 -16.48 3.81
CA VAL A 48 5.89 -16.17 4.44
C VAL A 48 6.70 -17.45 4.68
N ARG A 49 6.05 -18.56 5.03
CA ARG A 49 6.72 -19.87 5.17
C ARG A 49 7.28 -20.35 3.83
N GLN A 50 6.53 -20.21 2.74
CA GLN A 50 7.03 -20.50 1.39
C GLN A 50 8.25 -19.62 1.04
N LEU A 51 8.21 -18.32 1.35
CA LEU A 51 9.38 -17.45 1.17
C LEU A 51 10.59 -17.94 1.98
N ALA A 52 10.37 -18.49 3.18
CA ALA A 52 11.43 -19.04 4.02
C ALA A 52 12.00 -20.36 3.46
N GLU A 53 11.14 -21.23 2.92
CA GLU A 53 11.56 -22.45 2.20
C GLU A 53 12.39 -22.13 0.96
N LEU A 54 12.06 -21.02 0.27
CA LEU A 54 12.87 -20.47 -0.82
C LEU A 54 14.14 -19.77 -0.33
N GLY A 55 14.31 -19.56 0.98
CA GLY A 55 15.44 -18.84 1.58
C GLY A 55 15.48 -17.35 1.23
N LEU A 56 14.34 -16.76 0.88
CA LEU A 56 14.18 -15.33 0.62
C LEU A 56 13.94 -14.53 1.90
N VAL A 57 13.42 -15.19 2.93
CA VAL A 57 13.29 -14.66 4.28
C VAL A 57 13.78 -15.71 5.28
N GLU A 58 14.06 -15.30 6.50
CA GLU A 58 14.47 -16.18 7.58
C GLU A 58 13.75 -15.83 8.88
N ALA A 59 13.53 -16.82 9.74
CA ALA A 59 12.92 -16.57 11.04
C ALA A 59 13.86 -15.72 11.90
N ILE A 60 13.33 -14.67 12.52
CA ILE A 60 14.10 -13.89 13.49
C ILE A 60 14.19 -14.72 14.76
N ALA A 61 15.40 -15.07 15.18
CA ALA A 61 15.62 -15.73 16.46
C ALA A 61 15.19 -14.75 17.57
N THR A 62 14.03 -14.98 18.16
CA THR A 62 13.59 -14.21 19.33
C THR A 62 14.42 -14.65 20.52
N GLY A 63 15.55 -13.97 20.74
CA GLY A 63 16.23 -14.03 22.02
C GLY A 63 15.26 -13.60 23.11
N VAL A 64 14.78 -14.56 23.90
CA VAL A 64 14.06 -14.35 25.16
C VAL A 64 12.78 -13.48 25.03
N ASP A 65 11.73 -13.97 24.38
CA ASP A 65 10.34 -13.71 24.86
C ASP A 65 9.25 -14.55 24.17
N ALA A 66 9.42 -15.87 24.17
CA ALA A 66 8.29 -16.78 23.93
C ALA A 66 7.23 -16.73 25.07
N ARG A 67 7.46 -15.93 26.13
CA ARG A 67 6.57 -15.78 27.30
C ARG A 67 5.45 -14.75 27.09
N LEU A 68 5.54 -13.87 26.09
CA LEU A 68 4.54 -12.83 25.82
C LEU A 68 3.33 -13.32 24.99
N GLY A 69 3.25 -14.62 24.70
CA GLY A 69 2.12 -15.23 24.01
C GLY A 69 1.95 -14.83 22.54
N PRO A 70 0.93 -15.36 21.84
CA PRO A 70 0.70 -15.15 20.40
C PRO A 70 0.26 -13.73 20.02
N LEU A 71 0.16 -12.80 20.97
CA LEU A 71 -0.40 -11.45 20.79
C LEU A 71 0.66 -10.38 20.47
N THR A 72 1.95 -10.71 20.46
CA THR A 72 2.96 -9.73 20.07
C THR A 72 2.88 -9.50 18.57
N ARG A 73 2.68 -8.23 18.17
CA ARG A 73 2.89 -7.74 16.78
C ARG A 73 4.38 -7.74 16.39
N ALA A 74 5.19 -8.55 17.06
CA ALA A 74 6.62 -8.63 16.84
C ALA A 74 6.89 -9.27 15.47
N PRO A 75 7.87 -8.75 14.73
CA PRO A 75 8.25 -9.32 13.44
C PRO A 75 8.76 -10.75 13.66
N ARG A 76 8.31 -11.67 12.81
CA ARG A 76 8.70 -13.09 12.89
C ARG A 76 9.76 -13.48 11.86
N TYR A 77 9.89 -12.68 10.81
CA TYR A 77 10.78 -12.96 9.70
C TYR A 77 11.52 -11.71 9.25
N GLY A 78 12.77 -11.88 8.86
CA GLY A 78 13.62 -10.88 8.23
C GLY A 78 13.95 -11.27 6.79
N ILE A 79 14.11 -10.29 5.90
CA ILE A 79 14.53 -10.53 4.52
C ILE A 79 16.02 -10.90 4.45
N THR A 80 16.34 -11.96 3.71
CA THR A 80 17.74 -12.37 3.47
C THR A 80 18.37 -11.55 2.34
N GLY A 81 19.69 -11.70 2.13
CA GLY A 81 20.35 -11.14 0.95
C GLY A 81 19.75 -11.65 -0.37
N ALA A 82 19.36 -12.94 -0.43
CA ALA A 82 18.68 -13.50 -1.60
C ALA A 82 17.29 -12.88 -1.80
N GLY A 83 16.54 -12.63 -0.72
CA GLY A 83 15.27 -11.92 -0.76
C GLY A 83 15.39 -10.51 -1.31
N ARG A 84 16.41 -9.75 -0.87
CA ARG A 84 16.68 -8.39 -1.39
C ARG A 84 17.00 -8.41 -2.88
N SER A 85 17.84 -9.35 -3.31
CA SER A 85 18.17 -9.53 -4.73
C SER A 85 16.96 -9.95 -5.55
N ARG A 86 16.06 -10.78 -5.00
CA ARG A 86 14.80 -11.15 -5.66
C ARG A 86 13.88 -9.94 -5.79
N ALA A 87 13.66 -9.19 -4.70
CA ALA A 87 12.83 -7.99 -4.71
C ALA A 87 13.23 -7.00 -5.81
N ARG A 88 14.53 -6.78 -6.05
CA ARG A 88 14.99 -5.87 -7.13
C ARG A 88 14.60 -6.29 -8.54
N ARG A 89 14.27 -7.57 -8.77
CA ARG A 89 13.85 -8.11 -10.07
C ARG A 89 12.33 -8.21 -10.21
N GLU A 90 11.61 -8.11 -9.10
CA GLU A 90 10.15 -8.17 -9.09
C GLU A 90 9.56 -6.78 -9.39
N PRO A 91 8.40 -6.71 -10.06
CA PRO A 91 7.72 -5.44 -10.27
C PRO A 91 7.23 -4.87 -8.94
N LEU A 92 7.40 -3.56 -8.78
CA LEU A 92 6.96 -2.85 -7.58
C LEU A 92 5.42 -2.91 -7.44
N PRO A 93 4.90 -3.00 -6.21
CA PRO A 93 3.47 -2.81 -5.96
C PRO A 93 3.03 -1.44 -6.46
N ARG A 94 1.84 -1.35 -7.03
CA ARG A 94 1.26 -0.09 -7.50
C ARG A 94 0.16 0.35 -6.56
N VAL A 95 0.17 1.61 -6.14
CA VAL A 95 -0.81 2.18 -5.22
C VAL A 95 -1.37 3.50 -5.75
N LEU A 96 -2.69 3.63 -5.70
CA LEU A 96 -3.39 4.89 -5.91
C LEU A 96 -3.86 5.44 -4.58
N LEU A 97 -3.46 6.67 -4.25
CA LEU A 97 -3.93 7.38 -3.07
C LEU A 97 -5.07 8.34 -3.42
N VAL A 98 -6.21 8.15 -2.77
CA VAL A 98 -7.38 9.03 -2.84
C VAL A 98 -7.45 9.84 -1.54
N PRO A 99 -7.67 11.16 -1.55
CA PRO A 99 -7.73 11.94 -0.31
C PRO A 99 -9.05 11.68 0.41
N CYS A 100 -9.06 11.79 1.73
CA CYS A 100 -10.34 11.95 2.44
C CYS A 100 -11.06 13.24 2.03
N SER A 101 -12.35 13.35 2.35
CA SER A 101 -13.14 14.57 2.10
C SER A 101 -13.42 15.38 3.37
N MET A 102 -13.66 16.68 3.16
CA MET A 102 -14.28 17.54 4.17
C MET A 102 -15.68 17.04 4.50
N GLY A 103 -16.53 16.81 3.48
CA GLY A 103 -17.85 16.21 3.65
C GLY A 103 -17.75 14.76 4.13
N LYS A 104 -18.39 14.46 5.26
CA LYS A 104 -18.43 13.12 5.85
C LYS A 104 -19.87 12.74 6.17
N ALA A 105 -20.15 11.45 6.21
CA ALA A 105 -21.46 10.94 6.58
C ALA A 105 -21.85 11.39 8.00
N ALA A 106 -23.12 11.73 8.21
CA ALA A 106 -23.65 12.17 9.50
C ALA A 106 -23.92 10.98 10.44
N VAL A 107 -22.93 10.10 10.62
CA VAL A 107 -22.99 8.92 11.47
C VAL A 107 -21.75 8.86 12.38
N PRO A 108 -21.81 8.30 13.59
CA PRO A 108 -20.67 8.31 14.51
C PRO A 108 -19.46 7.52 14.00
N ALA A 109 -19.69 6.40 13.31
CA ALA A 109 -18.64 5.56 12.74
C ALA A 109 -19.16 4.78 11.53
N ALA A 110 -18.32 4.66 10.50
CA ALA A 110 -18.61 3.92 9.27
C ALA A 110 -17.30 3.40 8.64
N PRO A 111 -17.36 2.39 7.76
CA PRO A 111 -16.25 2.07 6.86
C PRO A 111 -15.77 3.31 6.10
N ALA A 112 -14.47 3.40 5.79
CA ALA A 112 -13.90 4.55 5.10
C ALA A 112 -14.56 4.81 3.74
N ALA A 113 -14.96 3.75 3.03
CA ALA A 113 -15.69 3.84 1.76
C ALA A 113 -17.07 4.52 1.87
N GLU A 114 -17.69 4.49 3.06
CA GLU A 114 -18.99 5.08 3.34
C GLU A 114 -18.88 6.42 4.07
N MET A 115 -17.81 6.61 4.85
CA MET A 115 -17.59 7.82 5.64
C MET A 115 -17.37 9.06 4.76
N TYR A 116 -16.65 8.94 3.65
CA TYR A 116 -16.23 10.09 2.84
C TYR A 116 -17.18 10.36 1.67
N VAL A 117 -18.14 11.27 1.88
CA VAL A 117 -19.23 11.55 0.93
C VAL A 117 -19.00 12.81 0.08
N GLY A 118 -17.89 13.52 0.28
CA GLY A 118 -17.62 14.77 -0.43
C GLY A 118 -17.39 14.56 -1.94
N PRO A 119 -17.87 15.48 -2.81
CA PRO A 119 -17.89 15.27 -4.27
C PRO A 119 -16.50 15.05 -4.86
N TYR A 120 -15.47 15.74 -4.35
CA TYR A 120 -14.09 15.57 -4.80
C TYR A 120 -13.55 14.17 -4.46
N HIS A 121 -13.78 13.67 -3.24
CA HIS A 121 -13.41 12.30 -2.86
C HIS A 121 -14.13 11.28 -3.73
N VAL A 122 -15.45 11.43 -3.90
CA VAL A 122 -16.25 10.52 -4.72
C VAL A 122 -15.75 10.47 -6.17
N ALA A 123 -15.39 11.62 -6.76
CA ALA A 123 -14.83 11.68 -8.12
C ALA A 123 -13.45 11.00 -8.20
N ALA A 124 -12.54 11.33 -7.28
CA ALA A 124 -11.21 10.73 -7.21
C ALA A 124 -11.27 9.21 -6.97
N ARG A 125 -12.20 8.76 -6.12
CA ARG A 125 -12.44 7.34 -5.84
C ARG A 125 -12.94 6.58 -7.05
N LYS A 126 -13.90 7.15 -7.80
CA LYS A 126 -14.38 6.57 -9.05
C LYS A 126 -13.27 6.45 -10.08
N ALA A 127 -12.44 7.49 -10.20
CA ALA A 127 -11.29 7.47 -11.09
C ALA A 127 -10.26 6.40 -10.69
N ALA A 128 -9.96 6.28 -9.40
CA ALA A 128 -9.05 5.27 -8.88
C ALA A 128 -9.60 3.84 -9.08
N ALA A 129 -10.90 3.63 -8.85
CA ALA A 129 -11.55 2.34 -9.10
C ALA A 129 -11.51 1.94 -10.58
N ALA A 130 -11.75 2.89 -11.49
CA ALA A 130 -11.61 2.64 -12.93
C ALA A 130 -10.17 2.32 -13.33
N ALA A 131 -9.19 3.02 -12.76
CA ALA A 131 -7.76 2.77 -13.01
C ALA A 131 -7.25 1.45 -12.39
N ALA A 132 -7.94 0.92 -11.37
CA ALA A 132 -7.60 -0.32 -10.68
C ALA A 132 -8.47 -1.52 -11.10
N ALA A 133 -9.27 -1.39 -12.18
CA ALA A 133 -10.27 -2.39 -12.56
C ALA A 133 -9.68 -3.78 -12.90
N ASP A 134 -8.41 -3.83 -13.30
CA ASP A 134 -7.68 -5.07 -13.60
C ASP A 134 -7.10 -5.75 -12.34
N GLY A 135 -7.28 -5.17 -11.15
CA GLY A 135 -6.78 -5.68 -9.88
C GLY A 135 -5.25 -5.53 -9.69
N SER A 136 -4.55 -4.88 -10.62
CA SER A 136 -3.09 -4.71 -10.55
C SER A 136 -2.63 -3.56 -9.64
N VAL A 137 -3.58 -2.73 -9.19
CA VAL A 137 -3.32 -1.52 -8.41
C VAL A 137 -4.16 -1.51 -7.14
N GLN A 138 -3.52 -1.27 -6.00
CA GLN A 138 -4.21 -1.13 -4.73
C GLN A 138 -4.68 0.32 -4.55
N VAL A 139 -5.96 0.52 -4.22
CA VAL A 139 -6.50 1.85 -3.90
C VAL A 139 -6.57 2.03 -2.39
N LEU A 140 -5.99 3.11 -1.86
CA LEU A 140 -6.05 3.48 -0.46
C LEU A 140 -6.58 4.90 -0.30
N THR A 141 -7.29 5.15 0.80
CA THR A 141 -7.64 6.51 1.19
C THR A 141 -6.56 7.09 2.10
N LEU A 142 -6.03 8.27 1.77
CA LEU A 142 -5.16 9.05 2.64
C LEU A 142 -6.01 10.02 3.46
N SER A 143 -6.20 9.68 4.73
CA SER A 143 -6.87 10.49 5.75
C SER A 143 -5.89 11.40 6.46
N ALA A 144 -6.27 12.68 6.63
CA ALA A 144 -5.50 13.60 7.45
C ALA A 144 -5.39 13.13 8.91
N LYS A 145 -6.45 12.51 9.47
CA LYS A 145 -6.47 12.06 10.87
C LYS A 145 -5.90 10.66 11.05
N PHE A 146 -6.28 9.74 10.15
CA PHE A 146 -6.04 8.31 10.33
C PHE A 146 -4.92 7.74 9.45
N GLY A 147 -4.36 8.53 8.53
CA GLY A 147 -3.34 8.06 7.59
C GLY A 147 -3.93 7.16 6.51
N LEU A 148 -3.29 6.02 6.23
CA LEU A 148 -3.73 5.10 5.18
C LEU A 148 -4.91 4.26 5.65
N LEU A 149 -5.96 4.25 4.85
CA LEU A 149 -7.18 3.48 5.10
C LEU A 149 -7.52 2.61 3.90
N ARG A 150 -7.90 1.37 4.17
CA ARG A 150 -8.67 0.50 3.28
C ARG A 150 -10.15 0.89 3.35
N ASP A 151 -10.95 0.32 2.47
CA ASP A 151 -12.38 0.67 2.34
C ASP A 151 -13.18 0.19 3.53
N GLU A 152 -12.83 -1.01 4.01
CA GLU A 152 -13.43 -1.69 5.15
C GLU A 152 -13.00 -1.12 6.50
N ASP A 153 -11.99 -0.25 6.55
CA ASP A 153 -11.49 0.33 7.80
C ASP A 153 -12.57 1.21 8.43
N ARG A 154 -13.09 0.77 9.58
CA ARG A 154 -14.14 1.50 10.31
C ARG A 154 -13.53 2.67 11.07
N ILE A 155 -13.95 3.88 10.73
CA ILE A 155 -13.41 5.11 11.29
C ILE A 155 -14.50 5.93 11.99
N LEU A 156 -14.09 6.70 13.00
CA LEU A 156 -14.97 7.66 13.68
C LEU A 156 -15.17 8.91 12.82
N HIS A 157 -16.32 9.56 12.96
CA HIS A 157 -16.53 10.89 12.40
C HIS A 157 -15.55 11.91 13.03
N TYR A 158 -15.06 12.85 12.22
CA TYR A 158 -14.12 13.88 12.65
C TYR A 158 -14.16 15.10 11.73
N ASP A 159 -13.76 16.25 12.26
CA ASP A 159 -13.43 17.44 11.48
C ASP A 159 -11.96 17.79 11.67
N LEU A 160 -11.16 17.55 10.62
CA LEU A 160 -9.74 17.84 10.57
C LEU A 160 -9.32 17.98 9.11
N ARG A 161 -8.62 19.06 8.78
CA ARG A 161 -8.01 19.30 7.47
C ARG A 161 -6.53 18.95 7.51
N ALA A 162 -6.01 18.44 6.39
CA ALA A 162 -4.57 18.18 6.26
C ALA A 162 -3.75 19.46 6.50
N GLY A 163 -2.69 19.35 7.30
CA GLY A 163 -1.83 20.46 7.70
C GLY A 163 -2.24 21.14 9.02
N GLN A 164 -3.41 20.80 9.58
CA GLN A 164 -3.78 21.23 10.92
C GLN A 164 -3.13 20.35 12.00
N SER A 165 -3.04 20.88 13.23
CA SER A 165 -2.64 20.10 14.40
C SER A 165 -3.54 18.87 14.56
N GLY A 166 -2.94 17.70 14.80
CA GLY A 166 -3.62 16.41 14.77
C GLY A 166 -3.59 15.69 13.42
N THR A 167 -2.97 16.28 12.38
CA THR A 167 -2.65 15.55 11.15
C THR A 167 -1.69 14.40 11.47
N VAL A 168 -1.92 13.23 10.85
CA VAL A 168 -1.10 12.04 10.97
C VAL A 168 0.37 12.36 10.73
N SER A 169 1.25 11.83 11.57
CA SER A 169 2.68 12.08 11.44
C SER A 169 3.30 11.22 10.33
N PRO A 170 4.39 11.68 9.68
CA PRO A 170 5.13 10.90 8.70
C PRO A 170 5.55 9.52 9.20
N HIS A 171 5.95 9.40 10.47
CA HIS A 171 6.35 8.13 11.07
C HIS A 171 5.18 7.15 11.21
N VAL A 172 3.97 7.63 11.56
CA VAL A 172 2.76 6.78 11.55
C VAL A 172 2.44 6.33 10.13
N LEU A 173 2.56 7.23 9.15
CA LEU A 173 2.30 6.92 7.75
C LEU A 173 3.28 5.87 7.20
N ALA A 174 4.58 6.02 7.47
CA ALA A 174 5.60 5.06 7.08
C ALA A 174 5.38 3.68 7.72
N ARG A 175 4.97 3.65 9.00
CA ARG A 175 4.59 2.42 9.69
C ARG A 175 3.38 1.77 9.03
N GLN A 176 2.31 2.52 8.77
CA GLN A 176 1.13 1.98 8.07
C GLN A 176 1.48 1.45 6.68
N ALA A 177 2.32 2.17 5.92
CA ALA A 177 2.79 1.73 4.62
C ALA A 177 3.53 0.39 4.72
N HIS A 178 4.35 0.21 5.75
CA HIS A 178 4.99 -1.07 6.03
C HIS A 178 3.97 -2.16 6.36
N PHE A 179 3.08 -1.89 7.31
CA PHE A 179 2.03 -2.85 7.70
C PHE A 179 1.14 -3.29 6.54
N LEU A 180 0.91 -2.42 5.57
CA LEU A 180 0.12 -2.68 4.37
C LEU A 180 0.93 -3.29 3.21
N GLY A 181 2.25 -3.45 3.36
CA GLY A 181 3.12 -4.02 2.32
C GLY A 181 3.44 -3.06 1.17
N VAL A 182 3.25 -1.76 1.37
CA VAL A 182 3.35 -0.73 0.33
C VAL A 182 4.48 0.27 0.55
N SER A 183 5.41 0.03 1.48
CA SER A 183 6.53 0.95 1.75
C SER A 183 7.36 1.32 0.52
N ALA A 184 7.54 0.37 -0.40
CA ALA A 184 8.32 0.58 -1.63
C ALA A 184 7.43 0.74 -2.87
N ALA A 185 6.12 0.94 -2.71
CA ALA A 185 5.20 1.01 -3.83
C ALA A 185 5.51 2.16 -4.79
N GLN A 186 5.19 1.96 -6.08
CA GLN A 186 4.98 3.05 -7.02
C GLN A 186 3.64 3.71 -6.69
N VAL A 187 3.68 4.95 -6.24
CA VAL A 187 2.50 5.67 -5.74
C VAL A 187 2.09 6.76 -6.71
N THR A 188 0.82 6.77 -7.09
CA THR A 188 0.18 7.88 -7.80
C THR A 188 -0.87 8.52 -6.90
N VAL A 189 -0.83 9.85 -6.74
CA VAL A 189 -1.68 10.58 -5.81
C VAL A 189 -2.78 11.34 -6.55
N PHE A 190 -4.04 10.99 -6.28
CA PHE A 190 -5.25 11.65 -6.81
C PHE A 190 -5.80 12.68 -5.82
N ALA A 191 -4.93 13.54 -5.30
CA ALA A 191 -5.26 14.51 -4.27
C ALA A 191 -4.70 15.92 -4.53
N SER A 192 -5.12 16.87 -3.70
CA SER A 192 -4.53 18.20 -3.65
C SER A 192 -3.05 18.16 -3.21
N ARG A 193 -2.35 19.28 -3.39
CA ARG A 193 -0.94 19.44 -3.01
C ARG A 193 -0.65 19.06 -1.56
N SER A 194 -1.50 19.45 -0.61
CA SER A 194 -1.26 19.16 0.82
C SER A 194 -1.22 17.65 1.13
N TYR A 195 -2.04 16.85 0.45
CA TYR A 195 -2.00 15.39 0.58
C TYR A 195 -0.83 14.77 -0.19
N ALA A 196 -0.46 15.35 -1.34
CA ALA A 196 0.72 14.91 -2.08
C ALA A 196 2.00 15.16 -1.28
N ASP A 197 2.14 16.33 -0.64
CA ASP A 197 3.26 16.67 0.23
C ASP A 197 3.34 15.72 1.43
N LEU A 198 2.20 15.37 2.04
CA LEU A 198 2.14 14.37 3.11
C LEU A 198 2.54 12.96 2.62
N ALA A 199 2.05 12.53 1.46
CA ALA A 199 2.43 11.24 0.88
C ALA A 199 3.94 11.19 0.54
N ALA A 200 4.51 12.31 0.09
CA ALA A 200 5.92 12.42 -0.29
C ALA A 200 6.87 12.19 0.88
N THR A 201 6.42 12.34 2.13
CA THR A 201 7.24 11.99 3.31
C THR A 201 7.50 10.49 3.43
N THR A 202 6.65 9.66 2.81
CA THR A 202 6.80 8.20 2.78
C THR A 202 7.27 7.70 1.41
N TRP A 203 6.80 8.32 0.32
CA TRP A 203 7.15 7.97 -1.05
C TRP A 203 7.71 9.18 -1.81
N PRO A 204 9.01 9.48 -1.69
CA PRO A 204 9.61 10.67 -2.31
C PRO A 204 9.50 10.70 -3.84
N THR A 205 9.40 9.53 -4.48
CA THR A 205 9.30 9.37 -5.95
C THR A 205 7.87 9.15 -6.42
N LEU A 206 6.87 9.66 -5.68
CA LEU A 206 5.47 9.54 -6.09
C LEU A 206 5.15 10.36 -7.35
N GLU A 207 4.12 9.93 -8.07
CA GLU A 207 3.54 10.66 -9.18
C GLU A 207 2.36 11.50 -8.71
N HIS A 208 2.31 12.76 -9.14
CA HIS A 208 1.20 13.68 -8.84
C HIS A 208 0.65 14.30 -10.12
N PRO A 209 -0.23 13.59 -10.87
CA PRO A 209 -0.76 14.07 -12.16
C PRO A 209 -1.63 15.32 -12.04
N LEU A 210 -2.06 15.68 -10.82
CA LEU A 210 -2.87 16.86 -10.53
C LEU A 210 -2.05 18.10 -10.21
N LYS A 211 -0.71 17.99 -10.20
CA LYS A 211 0.18 19.09 -9.85
C LYS A 211 -0.03 20.28 -10.79
N GLY A 212 -0.33 21.44 -10.21
CA GLY A 212 -0.57 22.68 -10.95
C GLY A 212 -1.96 22.84 -11.56
N LEU A 213 -2.84 21.84 -11.43
CA LEU A 213 -4.22 21.92 -11.95
C LEU A 213 -5.15 22.62 -10.96
N GLY A 214 -6.06 23.45 -11.47
CA GLY A 214 -7.18 23.98 -10.70
C GLY A 214 -8.25 22.93 -10.41
N ILE A 215 -9.11 23.17 -9.40
CA ILE A 215 -10.11 22.18 -8.95
C ILE A 215 -11.01 21.64 -10.07
N GLY A 216 -11.44 22.50 -11.00
CA GLY A 216 -12.25 22.10 -12.16
C GLY A 216 -11.51 21.18 -13.12
N GLN A 217 -10.23 21.45 -13.38
CA GLN A 217 -9.37 20.61 -14.23
C GLN A 217 -9.09 19.25 -13.58
N GLN A 218 -8.92 19.22 -12.25
CA GLN A 218 -8.76 17.96 -11.51
C GLN A 218 -10.03 17.09 -11.59
N LEU A 219 -11.21 17.70 -11.43
CA LEU A 219 -12.49 16.99 -11.59
C LEU A 219 -12.69 16.47 -13.03
N ALA A 220 -12.28 17.26 -14.03
CA ALA A 220 -12.30 16.82 -15.43
C ALA A 220 -11.35 15.64 -15.66
N PHE A 221 -10.13 15.72 -15.14
CA PHE A 221 -9.16 14.62 -15.18
C PHE A 221 -9.73 13.32 -14.59
N PHE A 222 -10.37 13.39 -13.42
CA PHE A 222 -11.03 12.21 -12.83
C PHE A 222 -12.16 11.69 -13.72
N ALA A 223 -13.01 12.59 -14.24
CA ALA A 223 -14.12 12.20 -15.10
C ALA A 223 -13.66 11.45 -16.35
N ASP A 224 -12.56 11.85 -16.96
CA ASP A 224 -12.02 11.21 -18.15
C ASP A 224 -11.54 9.77 -17.88
N LEU A 225 -11.10 9.46 -16.66
CA LEU A 225 -10.67 8.12 -16.28
C LEU A 225 -11.82 7.12 -16.16
N TYR A 226 -13.01 7.55 -15.70
CA TYR A 226 -14.18 6.66 -15.56
C TYR A 226 -15.27 6.88 -16.62
N ARG A 227 -15.07 7.81 -17.57
CA ARG A 227 -15.92 8.05 -18.75
C ARG A 227 -15.07 8.10 -20.02
N PRO A 228 -14.47 6.97 -20.45
CA PRO A 228 -13.53 6.97 -21.58
C PRO A 228 -14.17 7.41 -22.92
N SER A 229 -15.50 7.40 -23.05
CA SER A 229 -16.26 7.81 -24.24
C SER A 229 -16.08 9.28 -24.65
N ARG A 230 -15.40 10.14 -23.85
CA ARG A 230 -15.06 11.52 -24.23
C ARG A 230 -13.79 11.65 -25.09
N ARG A 231 -13.01 10.58 -25.28
CA ARG A 231 -11.76 10.60 -26.06
C ARG A 231 -11.95 10.57 -27.60
N SER A 232 -13.16 10.33 -28.10
CA SER A 232 -13.42 10.22 -29.56
C SER A 232 -13.72 11.54 -30.27
N GLY A 233 -13.42 12.70 -29.66
CA GLY A 233 -13.87 14.01 -30.15
C GLY A 233 -12.78 15.05 -30.41
N ILE A 234 -11.53 14.67 -30.65
CA ILE A 234 -10.48 15.59 -31.09
C ILE A 234 -10.21 15.34 -32.59
N PRO A 235 -10.51 16.27 -33.50
CA PRO A 235 -9.97 16.22 -34.86
C PRO A 235 -8.46 16.45 -34.78
N ARG A 236 -7.67 15.58 -35.41
CA ARG A 236 -6.23 15.82 -35.60
C ARG A 236 -6.05 17.05 -36.51
N PRO A 237 -5.24 18.06 -36.12
CA PRO A 237 -4.55 18.89 -37.09
C PRO A 237 -3.41 18.12 -37.78
#